data_AF-A0A662BFQ2-F1
#
_entry.id   AF-A0A662BFQ2-F1
#
_cell.length_a   1.000
_cell.length_b   1.000
_cell.length_c   1.000
_cell.angle_alpha   90.00
_cell.angle_beta   90.00
_cell.angle_gamma   90.00
#
_symmetry.space_group_name_H-M   'P 1'
#
loop_
_entity.id
_entity.type
_entity.pdbx_description
1 polymer ?
#
loop_
_entity_poly.entity_id
_entity_poly.type
_entity_poly.pdbx_seq_one_letter_code
_entity_poly.pdbx_strand_id
1 'polypeptide(L)'
;MGIPKVVSSSDLYNKGIIDPYNLEIREAYVELYGFIFKNLDVKIGKQRIAWGTADKLNPTDNLNPYDLEDVLDFGRHRGSWAINMNYYLNSDFSLQGVFIPFFQPANMPVGIFGTVFSGVPELPPGLSLNNFNDTLLLPRYNLSKSSTIGGKFKGFAAGFDFSVSYVWGIDGLPFSTSNIINPVDTLGGVDINSQLSFVRNHIIGADLAGSIGSVGVWAEAALFIPEHEVVMTTDFSAMMGLPPGTVTQDSTVLKKEPYLKFVIGADYTFSDGSYLNFQYLHGFVHERGKEALNDYFMVGYEKKLFNEKITLIPLAGGFIVSDWDDVGDNYALIYAPQLKYHVTDNAALALGVYLFDGKGQNAFANLKGYNMMTFSLRYNF
;
A
#
# COMPACT_ATOMS: atom_id res chain seq x y z
N MET A 1 -3.04 14.74 2.14
CA MET A 1 -3.40 15.91 1.27
C MET A 1 -4.12 16.99 2.08
N GLY A 2 -3.88 18.28 1.79
CA GLY A 2 -4.53 19.43 2.44
C GLY A 2 -5.98 19.68 1.97
N ILE A 3 -6.82 18.65 2.01
CA ILE A 3 -8.23 18.79 1.63
C ILE A 3 -9.00 19.39 2.82
N PRO A 4 -9.80 20.46 2.60
CA PRO A 4 -10.61 21.05 3.67
C PRO A 4 -11.56 20.02 4.29
N LYS A 5 -11.64 19.96 5.62
CA LYS A 5 -12.60 19.12 6.35
C LYS A 5 -13.80 19.95 6.82
N VAL A 6 -14.43 20.65 5.88
CA VAL A 6 -15.56 21.55 6.17
C VAL A 6 -16.84 20.74 6.24
N VAL A 7 -17.49 20.73 7.41
CA VAL A 7 -18.77 20.04 7.63
C VAL A 7 -19.88 21.01 8.07
N SER A 8 -19.52 22.24 8.41
CA SER A 8 -20.44 23.30 8.84
C SER A 8 -19.99 24.68 8.37
N SER A 9 -20.90 25.64 8.33
CA SER A 9 -20.56 27.03 7.98
C SER A 9 -19.60 27.67 8.98
N SER A 10 -19.58 27.21 10.23
CA SER A 10 -18.61 27.65 11.25
C SER A 10 -17.17 27.25 10.94
N ASP A 11 -16.96 26.15 10.22
CA ASP A 11 -15.61 25.68 9.89
C ASP A 11 -14.90 26.61 8.90
N LEU A 12 -15.68 27.39 8.12
CA LEU A 12 -15.19 28.39 7.16
C LEU A 12 -14.48 29.59 7.83
N TYR A 13 -14.55 29.71 9.15
CA TYR A 13 -13.80 30.73 9.89
C TYR A 13 -12.47 30.20 10.44
N ASN A 14 -12.19 28.90 10.32
CA ASN A 14 -10.97 28.31 10.83
C ASN A 14 -10.04 27.90 9.69
N LYS A 15 -8.98 28.70 9.49
CA LYS A 15 -7.98 28.44 8.46
C LYS A 15 -7.28 27.08 8.61
N GLY A 16 -7.15 26.53 9.81
CA GLY A 16 -6.59 25.20 10.02
C GLY A 16 -7.52 24.05 9.58
N ILE A 17 -8.83 24.30 9.45
CA ILE A 17 -9.81 23.34 8.93
C ILE A 17 -9.97 23.51 7.41
N ILE A 18 -9.88 24.75 6.92
CA ILE A 18 -9.97 25.10 5.50
C ILE A 18 -8.69 24.71 4.76
N ASP A 19 -7.53 25.05 5.34
CA ASP A 19 -6.19 24.80 4.82
C ASP A 19 -5.33 24.05 5.86
N PRO A 20 -5.66 22.78 6.19
CA PRO A 20 -4.89 22.01 7.16
C PRO A 20 -3.46 21.78 6.66
N TYR A 21 -2.48 22.07 7.52
CA TYR A 21 -1.08 21.70 7.29
C TYR A 21 -0.67 20.58 8.25
N ASN A 22 0.12 19.63 7.76
CA ASN A 22 0.68 18.54 8.55
C ASN A 22 2.21 18.51 8.34
N LEU A 23 2.96 18.60 9.44
CA LEU A 23 4.41 18.47 9.42
C LEU A 23 4.79 17.10 10.00
N GLU A 24 5.33 16.23 9.15
CA GLU A 24 5.87 14.94 9.57
C GLU A 24 7.38 14.89 9.36
N ILE A 25 8.11 14.52 10.42
CA ILE A 25 9.54 14.17 10.33
C ILE A 25 9.62 12.80 9.66
N ARG A 26 10.15 12.72 8.44
CA ARG A 26 10.29 11.44 7.72
C ARG A 26 11.36 10.54 8.34
N GLU A 27 12.54 11.10 8.61
CA GLU A 27 13.68 10.39 9.17
C GLU A 27 14.42 11.27 10.19
N ALA A 28 14.86 10.65 11.29
CA ALA A 28 15.68 11.24 12.35
C ALA A 28 16.36 10.09 13.11
N TYR A 29 17.64 9.87 12.85
CA TYR A 29 18.39 8.74 13.39
C TYR A 29 19.87 9.07 13.65
N VAL A 30 20.51 8.20 14.43
CA VAL A 30 21.96 8.13 14.61
C VAL A 30 22.45 6.84 13.97
N GLU A 31 23.55 6.92 13.23
CA GLU A 31 24.19 5.77 12.57
C GLU A 31 25.62 5.62 13.09
N LEU A 32 25.93 4.43 13.58
CA LEU A 32 27.23 4.05 14.13
C LEU A 32 27.86 3.00 13.23
N TYR A 33 28.97 3.35 12.60
CA TYR A 33 29.73 2.45 11.74
C TYR A 33 30.73 1.65 12.55
N GLY A 34 30.86 0.35 12.26
CA GLY A 34 31.81 -0.53 12.95
C GLY A 34 31.54 -0.67 14.47
N PHE A 35 30.27 -0.67 14.87
CA PHE A 35 29.85 -0.77 16.26
C PHE A 35 30.16 -2.15 16.85
N ILE A 36 30.98 -2.21 17.91
CA ILE A 36 31.53 -3.43 18.55
C ILE A 36 32.47 -4.22 17.63
N PHE A 37 32.08 -4.48 16.38
CA PHE A 37 32.86 -5.16 15.34
C PHE A 37 33.02 -4.24 14.13
N LYS A 38 34.18 -4.30 13.45
CA LYS A 38 34.46 -3.48 12.25
C LYS A 38 33.45 -3.67 11.10
N ASN A 39 32.75 -4.79 11.08
CA ASN A 39 31.83 -5.17 10.01
C ASN A 39 30.36 -5.03 10.41
N LEU A 40 30.06 -4.35 11.52
CA LEU A 40 28.70 -4.18 12.03
C LEU A 40 28.34 -2.69 12.08
N ASP A 41 27.37 -2.29 11.27
CA ASP A 41 26.80 -0.94 11.31
C ASP A 41 25.45 -0.99 12.04
N VAL A 42 25.17 0.04 12.84
CA VAL A 42 23.94 0.13 13.63
C VAL A 42 23.29 1.50 13.45
N LYS A 43 22.04 1.53 12.98
CA LYS A 43 21.21 2.72 12.84
C LYS A 43 20.03 2.68 13.81
N ILE A 44 19.91 3.70 14.67
CA ILE A 44 18.87 3.81 15.70
C ILE A 44 18.12 5.14 15.52
N GLY A 45 16.79 5.06 15.42
CA GLY A 45 15.92 6.24 15.30
C GLY A 45 14.78 6.01 14.31
N LYS A 46 14.09 7.10 13.94
CA LYS A 46 13.04 7.08 12.91
C LYS A 46 13.71 7.01 11.54
N GLN A 47 13.44 5.95 10.79
CA GLN A 47 14.13 5.68 9.52
C GLN A 47 13.22 4.94 8.54
N ARG A 48 13.47 5.13 7.25
CA ARG A 48 12.86 4.32 6.19
C ARG A 48 13.77 3.13 5.88
N ILE A 49 13.26 1.91 6.07
CA ILE A 49 13.96 0.65 5.81
C ILE A 49 13.28 -0.04 4.63
N ALA A 50 13.74 0.27 3.42
CA ALA A 50 13.18 -0.27 2.18
C ALA A 50 13.78 -1.64 1.86
N TRP A 51 12.91 -2.63 1.68
CA TRP A 51 13.25 -3.95 1.14
C TRP A 51 12.61 -4.12 -0.24
N GLY A 52 13.12 -5.07 -1.02
CA GLY A 52 12.76 -5.22 -2.43
C GLY A 52 13.65 -4.43 -3.37
N THR A 53 13.35 -4.59 -4.66
CA THR A 53 14.01 -4.03 -5.83
C THR A 53 13.02 -3.50 -6.89
N ALA A 54 11.73 -3.82 -6.78
CA ALA A 54 10.73 -3.42 -7.73
C ALA A 54 10.45 -1.92 -7.63
N ASP A 55 9.91 -1.37 -8.71
CA ASP A 55 9.53 0.02 -8.79
C ASP A 55 8.14 0.24 -8.20
N LYS A 56 8.10 0.99 -7.09
CA LYS A 56 6.90 1.44 -6.34
C LYS A 56 6.06 0.35 -5.70
N LEU A 57 5.82 -0.79 -6.35
CA LEU A 57 4.94 -1.86 -5.88
C LEU A 57 5.76 -3.08 -5.47
N ASN A 58 6.06 -3.16 -4.16
CA ASN A 58 7.08 -4.05 -3.64
C ASN A 58 6.45 -4.99 -2.61
N PRO A 59 6.15 -6.25 -2.95
CA PRO A 59 5.52 -7.19 -2.02
C PRO A 59 6.42 -7.56 -0.84
N THR A 60 7.74 -7.35 -0.92
CA THR A 60 8.69 -7.66 0.16
C THR A 60 8.91 -6.51 1.15
N ASP A 61 8.43 -5.31 0.86
CA ASP A 61 8.62 -4.11 1.68
C ASP A 61 7.58 -3.99 2.79
N ASN A 62 7.76 -4.76 3.86
CA ASN A 62 6.75 -4.95 4.91
C ASN A 62 7.15 -4.41 6.29
N LEU A 63 8.27 -3.68 6.39
CA LEU A 63 8.77 -3.19 7.68
C LEU A 63 8.13 -1.88 8.10
N ASN A 64 7.99 -0.95 7.16
CA ASN A 64 7.46 0.37 7.43
C ASN A 64 5.96 0.42 7.12
N PRO A 65 5.19 1.30 7.78
CA PRO A 65 3.79 1.50 7.45
C PRO A 65 3.64 2.23 6.12
N TYR A 66 2.64 1.79 5.34
CA TYR A 66 2.22 2.48 4.13
C TYR A 66 1.70 3.90 4.42
N ASP A 67 1.87 4.77 3.43
CA ASP A 67 1.26 6.08 3.36
C ASP A 67 0.37 6.13 2.12
N LEU A 68 -0.89 5.75 2.30
CA LEU A 68 -1.88 5.66 1.22
C LEU A 68 -2.67 6.98 1.07
N GLU A 69 -2.22 8.08 1.66
CA GLU A 69 -2.90 9.38 1.51
C GLU A 69 -3.03 9.80 0.04
N ASP A 70 -2.06 9.43 -0.78
CA ASP A 70 -2.05 9.67 -2.22
C ASP A 70 -2.37 8.36 -2.97
N VAL A 71 -3.62 8.23 -3.39
CA VAL A 71 -4.09 7.07 -4.18
C VAL A 71 -3.55 7.03 -5.60
N LEU A 72 -2.64 7.93 -5.99
CA LEU A 72 -1.95 7.87 -7.27
C LEU A 72 -0.46 7.51 -7.10
N ASP A 73 0.02 7.42 -5.85
CA ASP A 73 1.41 7.08 -5.51
C ASP A 73 1.48 6.00 -4.41
N PHE A 74 1.12 4.76 -4.79
CA PHE A 74 0.92 3.63 -3.88
C PHE A 74 2.18 3.11 -3.16
N GLY A 75 3.37 3.45 -3.64
CA GLY A 75 4.64 2.95 -3.07
C GLY A 75 5.11 3.69 -1.82
N ARG A 76 4.35 4.68 -1.36
CA ARG A 76 4.78 5.53 -0.25
C ARG A 76 4.71 4.81 1.09
N HIS A 77 5.72 5.09 1.90
CA HIS A 77 5.88 4.56 3.24
C HIS A 77 6.42 5.65 4.16
N ARG A 78 6.10 5.53 5.45
CA ARG A 78 6.61 6.44 6.48
C ARG A 78 7.76 5.80 7.26
N GLY A 79 8.67 6.62 7.78
CA GLY A 79 9.74 6.11 8.62
C GLY A 79 9.21 5.54 9.93
N SER A 80 9.81 4.45 10.40
CA SER A 80 9.50 3.82 11.68
C SER A 80 10.64 4.00 12.66
N TRP A 81 10.31 4.13 13.94
CA TRP A 81 11.32 4.04 15.00
C TRP A 81 11.86 2.62 15.02
N ALA A 82 13.16 2.47 14.75
CA ALA A 82 13.76 1.16 14.60
C ALA A 82 15.21 1.13 15.09
N ILE A 83 15.65 -0.08 15.43
CA ILE A 83 17.05 -0.47 15.49
C ILE A 83 17.31 -1.32 14.25
N ASN A 84 18.28 -0.90 13.43
CA ASN A 84 18.64 -1.55 12.18
C ASN A 84 20.14 -1.88 12.24
N MET A 85 20.48 -3.15 12.07
CA MET A 85 21.83 -3.68 12.20
C MET A 85 22.23 -4.33 10.88
N ASN A 86 23.33 -3.88 10.28
CA ASN A 86 23.89 -4.46 9.05
C ASN A 86 25.25 -5.07 9.35
N TYR A 87 25.38 -6.37 9.16
CA TYR A 87 26.63 -7.12 9.31
C TYR A 87 27.16 -7.57 7.94
N TYR A 88 28.34 -7.11 7.57
CA TYR A 88 28.98 -7.43 6.30
C TYR A 88 29.87 -8.67 6.45
N LEU A 89 29.48 -9.76 5.78
CA LEU A 89 30.28 -10.98 5.74
C LEU A 89 31.52 -10.78 4.85
N ASN A 90 31.33 -10.10 3.72
CA ASN A 90 32.36 -9.65 2.79
C ASN A 90 31.79 -8.55 1.87
N SER A 91 32.41 -8.29 0.72
CA SER A 91 31.93 -7.29 -0.26
C SER A 91 30.60 -7.64 -0.92
N ASP A 92 30.28 -8.93 -1.01
CA ASP A 92 29.19 -9.44 -1.84
C ASP A 92 27.99 -9.87 -0.98
N PHE A 93 28.21 -10.16 0.31
CA PHE A 93 27.18 -10.71 1.20
C PHE A 93 27.05 -9.93 2.51
N SER A 94 25.80 -9.72 2.94
CA SER A 94 25.48 -9.10 4.22
C SER A 94 24.23 -9.70 4.88
N LEU A 95 24.17 -9.53 6.19
CA LEU A 95 23.03 -9.88 7.03
C LEU A 95 22.47 -8.61 7.66
N GLN A 96 21.17 -8.42 7.60
CA GLN A 96 20.47 -7.31 8.22
C GLN A 96 19.48 -7.83 9.26
N GLY A 97 19.52 -7.24 10.46
CA GLY A 97 18.53 -7.44 11.51
C GLY A 97 17.80 -6.13 11.82
N VAL A 98 16.48 -6.17 11.87
CA VAL A 98 15.64 -5.00 12.12
C VAL A 98 14.70 -5.27 13.29
N PHE A 99 14.59 -4.31 14.19
CA PHE A 99 13.64 -4.31 15.28
C PHE A 99 12.87 -2.99 15.35
N ILE A 100 11.55 -3.07 15.24
CA ILE A 100 10.62 -1.94 15.37
C ILE A 100 9.77 -2.20 16.62
N PRO A 101 9.93 -1.44 17.72
CA PRO A 101 9.25 -1.72 18.98
C PRO A 101 7.76 -1.34 18.99
N PHE A 102 7.37 -0.35 18.17
CA PHE A 102 6.03 0.23 18.20
C PHE A 102 5.34 0.09 16.84
N PHE A 103 4.15 -0.52 16.87
CA PHE A 103 3.28 -0.60 15.72
C PHE A 103 2.75 0.79 15.35
N GLN A 104 2.72 1.07 14.06
CA GLN A 104 2.09 2.24 13.46
C GLN A 104 1.23 1.75 12.29
N PRO A 105 -0.07 2.10 12.24
CA PRO A 105 -0.92 1.71 11.12
C PRO A 105 -0.59 2.53 9.85
N ALA A 106 -1.13 2.10 8.72
CA ALA A 106 -1.07 2.85 7.47
C ALA A 106 -1.83 4.18 7.59
N ASN A 107 -1.37 5.22 6.89
CA ASN A 107 -2.22 6.39 6.65
C ASN A 107 -3.18 6.07 5.51
N MET A 108 -4.47 6.30 5.71
CA MET A 108 -5.51 6.05 4.70
C MET A 108 -5.80 7.29 3.85
N PRO A 109 -6.33 7.12 2.63
CA PRO A 109 -6.83 8.23 1.84
C PRO A 109 -7.92 9.01 2.58
N VAL A 110 -8.07 10.29 2.26
CA VAL A 110 -9.11 11.16 2.82
C VAL A 110 -10.04 11.68 1.73
N GLY A 111 -11.23 12.13 2.14
CA GLY A 111 -12.20 12.74 1.25
C GLY A 111 -12.74 11.75 0.22
N ILE A 112 -12.79 12.17 -1.05
CA ILE A 112 -13.38 11.41 -2.16
C ILE A 112 -12.74 10.04 -2.41
N PHE A 113 -11.52 9.81 -1.92
CA PHE A 113 -10.80 8.54 -2.07
C PHE A 113 -10.85 7.64 -0.82
N GLY A 114 -11.53 8.07 0.26
CA GLY A 114 -11.51 7.37 1.56
C GLY A 114 -12.03 5.94 1.54
N THR A 115 -12.79 5.56 0.50
CA THR A 115 -13.39 4.23 0.35
C THR A 115 -12.65 3.32 -0.64
N VAL A 116 -11.62 3.82 -1.35
CA VAL A 116 -10.93 3.09 -2.43
C VAL A 116 -10.40 1.72 -1.98
N PHE A 117 -9.94 1.62 -0.73
CA PHE A 117 -9.36 0.39 -0.16
C PHE A 117 -10.23 -0.31 0.88
N SER A 118 -11.40 0.24 1.19
CA SER A 118 -12.23 -0.21 2.31
C SER A 118 -13.37 -1.13 1.88
N GLY A 119 -13.63 -1.24 0.57
CA GLY A 119 -14.82 -1.91 0.04
C GLY A 119 -16.11 -1.19 0.47
N VAL A 120 -17.23 -1.53 -0.17
CA VAL A 120 -18.55 -1.16 0.36
C VAL A 120 -19.04 -2.37 1.16
N PRO A 121 -19.52 -2.20 2.41
CA PRO A 121 -20.10 -3.31 3.16
C PRO A 121 -21.26 -3.93 2.36
N GLU A 122 -21.16 -5.21 2.01
CA GLU A 122 -22.27 -5.91 1.36
C GLU A 122 -23.38 -6.12 2.40
N LEU A 123 -24.47 -5.40 2.21
CA LEU A 123 -25.65 -5.52 3.04
C LEU A 123 -26.58 -6.63 2.50
N PRO A 124 -27.21 -7.43 3.38
CA PRO A 124 -28.27 -8.34 2.97
C PRO A 124 -29.37 -7.65 2.15
N PRO A 125 -30.01 -8.37 1.21
CA PRO A 125 -31.10 -7.81 0.41
C PRO A 125 -32.20 -7.18 1.26
N GLY A 126 -32.59 -5.96 0.89
CA GLY A 126 -33.63 -5.19 1.60
C GLY A 126 -33.09 -4.28 2.71
N LEU A 127 -31.79 -4.29 3.00
CA LEU A 127 -31.16 -3.30 3.88
C LEU A 127 -30.49 -2.18 3.09
N SER A 128 -30.54 -0.96 3.63
CA SER A 128 -29.84 0.20 3.10
C SER A 128 -29.00 0.84 4.20
N LEU A 129 -27.75 1.20 3.85
CA LEU A 129 -26.85 1.84 4.80
C LEU A 129 -27.28 3.29 5.01
N ASN A 130 -27.59 3.64 6.25
CA ASN A 130 -27.84 5.02 6.66
C ASN A 130 -26.56 5.67 7.19
N ASN A 131 -25.89 5.03 8.16
CA ASN A 131 -24.60 5.50 8.69
C ASN A 131 -23.63 4.35 8.96
N PHE A 132 -22.33 4.64 8.85
CA PHE A 132 -21.24 3.71 9.18
C PHE A 132 -20.27 4.40 10.14
N ASN A 133 -20.13 3.83 11.34
CA ASN A 133 -19.15 4.25 12.33
C ASN A 133 -18.22 3.09 12.65
N ASP A 134 -16.97 3.39 12.98
CA ASP A 134 -15.99 2.38 13.35
C ASP A 134 -15.24 2.72 14.65
N THR A 135 -14.65 1.69 15.24
CA THR A 135 -13.72 1.79 16.37
C THR A 135 -12.51 0.92 16.10
N LEU A 136 -11.32 1.49 16.26
CA LEU A 136 -10.07 0.81 15.96
C LEU A 136 -9.43 0.22 17.23
N LEU A 137 -9.20 -1.09 17.23
CA LEU A 137 -8.53 -1.83 18.30
C LEU A 137 -7.04 -1.96 17.98
N LEU A 138 -6.23 -1.05 18.54
CA LEU A 138 -4.78 -1.09 18.37
C LEU A 138 -4.14 -2.24 19.16
N PRO A 139 -3.05 -2.85 18.65
CA PRO A 139 -2.25 -3.78 19.41
C PRO A 139 -1.77 -3.16 20.72
N ARG A 140 -1.72 -3.96 21.80
CA ARG A 140 -1.23 -3.49 23.10
C ARG A 140 0.22 -2.99 22.96
N TYR A 141 0.50 -1.82 23.53
CA TYR A 141 1.84 -1.22 23.57
C TYR A 141 2.78 -2.01 24.50
N ASN A 142 3.34 -3.10 23.98
CA ASN A 142 4.40 -3.87 24.62
C ASN A 142 5.21 -4.62 23.56
N LEU A 143 6.45 -4.97 23.90
CA LEU A 143 7.39 -5.56 22.95
C LEU A 143 6.93 -6.90 22.35
N SER A 144 6.04 -7.65 23.01
CA SER A 144 5.56 -8.93 22.47
C SER A 144 4.35 -8.80 21.53
N LYS A 145 3.59 -7.70 21.63
CA LYS A 145 2.36 -7.49 20.86
C LYS A 145 2.45 -6.37 19.83
N SER A 146 3.25 -5.33 20.05
CA SER A 146 3.39 -4.19 19.14
C SER A 146 4.63 -4.22 18.25
N SER A 147 5.58 -5.14 18.48
CA SER A 147 6.85 -5.10 17.75
C SER A 147 6.78 -5.76 16.38
N THR A 148 7.68 -5.36 15.48
CA THR A 148 8.00 -6.06 14.23
C THR A 148 9.48 -6.43 14.26
N ILE A 149 9.79 -7.67 13.87
CA ILE A 149 11.16 -8.19 13.77
C ILE A 149 11.40 -8.61 12.34
N GLY A 150 12.52 -8.19 11.76
CA GLY A 150 12.93 -8.54 10.41
C GLY A 150 14.35 -9.08 10.37
N GLY A 151 14.58 -10.09 9.52
CA GLY A 151 15.90 -10.54 9.11
C GLY A 151 16.01 -10.57 7.60
N LYS A 152 17.15 -10.14 7.04
CA LYS A 152 17.41 -10.19 5.60
C LYS A 152 18.84 -10.63 5.32
N PHE A 153 19.02 -11.57 4.41
CA PHE A 153 20.31 -11.91 3.83
C PHE A 153 20.37 -11.35 2.42
N LYS A 154 21.37 -10.51 2.13
CA LYS A 154 21.61 -9.96 0.80
C LYS A 154 22.88 -10.56 0.22
N GLY A 155 22.85 -10.85 -1.08
CA GLY A 155 24.00 -11.33 -1.84
C GLY A 155 24.08 -10.70 -3.22
N PHE A 156 25.27 -10.77 -3.82
CA PHE A 156 25.48 -10.57 -5.25
C PHE A 156 26.09 -11.84 -5.84
N ALA A 157 25.47 -12.38 -6.89
CA ALA A 157 25.97 -13.58 -7.57
C ALA A 157 25.58 -13.58 -9.05
N ALA A 158 26.49 -14.05 -9.91
CA ALA A 158 26.26 -14.22 -11.35
C ALA A 158 25.71 -12.98 -12.08
N GLY A 159 26.05 -11.77 -11.62
CA GLY A 159 25.57 -10.51 -12.23
C GLY A 159 24.22 -10.03 -11.69
N PHE A 160 23.69 -10.66 -10.64
CA PHE A 160 22.43 -10.28 -10.01
C PHE A 160 22.61 -9.98 -8.53
N ASP A 161 21.97 -8.90 -8.07
CA ASP A 161 21.65 -8.68 -6.67
C ASP A 161 20.47 -9.57 -6.29
N PHE A 162 20.56 -10.25 -5.15
CA PHE A 162 19.46 -11.03 -4.63
C PHE A 162 19.35 -10.89 -3.12
N SER A 163 18.19 -11.22 -2.58
CA SER A 163 18.05 -11.37 -1.15
C SER A 163 16.93 -12.32 -0.75
N VAL A 164 17.02 -12.80 0.48
CA VAL A 164 15.96 -13.56 1.15
C VAL A 164 15.70 -12.88 2.49
N SER A 165 14.43 -12.71 2.83
CA SER A 165 14.02 -12.00 4.03
C SER A 165 12.92 -12.74 4.78
N TYR A 166 12.81 -12.44 6.06
CA TYR A 166 11.76 -12.89 6.94
C TYR A 166 11.31 -11.73 7.82
N VAL A 167 9.99 -11.50 7.88
CA VAL A 167 9.37 -10.52 8.78
C VAL A 167 8.34 -11.23 9.65
N TRP A 168 8.40 -10.96 10.95
CA TRP A 168 7.30 -11.20 11.87
C TRP A 168 6.70 -9.85 12.22
N GLY A 169 5.61 -9.48 11.55
CA GLY A 169 5.10 -8.10 11.52
C GLY A 169 3.59 -8.02 11.49
N ILE A 170 3.07 -6.88 11.91
CA ILE A 170 1.62 -6.60 11.93
C ILE A 170 1.25 -5.89 10.63
N ASP A 171 0.20 -6.36 9.97
CA ASP A 171 -0.40 -5.68 8.83
C ASP A 171 -0.83 -4.26 9.23
N GLY A 172 -0.47 -3.26 8.42
CA GLY A 172 -0.81 -1.87 8.65
C GLY A 172 -2.27 -1.53 8.36
N LEU A 173 -3.02 -2.44 7.72
CA LEU A 173 -4.44 -2.30 7.37
C LEU A 173 -5.30 -3.19 8.27
N PRO A 174 -6.38 -2.65 8.86
CA PRO A 174 -7.22 -3.44 9.75
C PRO A 174 -8.24 -4.30 8.98
N PHE A 175 -8.79 -5.28 9.69
CA PHE A 175 -9.96 -6.09 9.33
C PHE A 175 -11.15 -5.73 10.21
N SER A 176 -12.36 -5.80 9.66
CA SER A 176 -13.57 -5.81 10.50
C SER A 176 -13.68 -7.14 11.22
N THR A 177 -13.87 -7.07 12.53
CA THR A 177 -13.94 -8.24 13.43
C THR A 177 -15.27 -8.34 14.15
N SER A 178 -15.98 -7.23 14.29
CA SER A 178 -17.34 -7.23 14.82
C SER A 178 -18.14 -6.12 14.17
N ASN A 179 -19.36 -6.42 13.73
CA ASN A 179 -20.30 -5.42 13.22
C ASN A 179 -21.59 -5.51 14.02
N ILE A 180 -22.09 -4.38 14.49
CA ILE A 180 -23.41 -4.30 15.14
C ILE A 180 -24.35 -3.57 14.20
N ILE A 181 -25.40 -4.26 13.77
CA ILE A 181 -26.41 -3.72 12.85
C ILE A 181 -27.58 -3.16 13.65
N ASN A 182 -27.79 -1.84 13.57
CA ASN A 182 -28.84 -1.14 14.29
C ASN A 182 -29.90 -0.64 13.31
N PRO A 183 -31.18 -1.06 13.42
CA PRO A 183 -32.22 -0.53 12.54
C PRO A 183 -32.49 0.94 12.86
N VAL A 184 -32.60 1.78 11.84
CA VAL A 184 -33.02 3.20 11.98
C VAL A 184 -34.46 3.43 11.55
N ASP A 185 -34.99 2.59 10.67
CA ASP A 185 -36.38 2.65 10.22
C ASP A 185 -36.94 1.26 9.88
N THR A 186 -38.23 1.23 9.53
CA THR A 186 -38.95 0.01 9.12
C THR A 186 -38.85 -0.28 7.62
N LEU A 187 -38.18 0.57 6.85
CA LEU A 187 -37.96 0.44 5.40
C LEU A 187 -36.63 -0.24 5.06
N GLY A 188 -35.88 -0.66 6.08
CA GLY A 188 -34.61 -1.37 5.93
C GLY A 188 -33.36 -0.52 6.15
N GLY A 189 -33.52 0.75 6.55
CA GLY A 189 -32.39 1.59 6.92
C GLY A 189 -31.67 1.05 8.14
N VAL A 190 -30.33 0.94 8.07
CA VAL A 190 -29.48 0.48 9.17
C VAL A 190 -28.25 1.36 9.39
N ASP A 191 -27.86 1.48 10.65
CA ASP A 191 -26.56 1.99 11.08
C ASP A 191 -25.63 0.82 11.45
N ILE A 192 -24.41 0.85 10.93
CA ILE A 192 -23.37 -0.15 11.24
C ILE A 192 -22.35 0.46 12.18
N ASN A 193 -22.12 -0.19 13.33
CA ASN A 193 -20.99 0.08 14.20
C ASN A 193 -19.98 -1.06 14.09
N SER A 194 -18.83 -0.79 13.45
CA SER A 194 -17.77 -1.77 13.17
C SER A 194 -16.62 -1.68 14.16
N GLN A 195 -16.08 -2.82 14.60
CA GLN A 195 -14.81 -2.91 15.32
C GLN A 195 -13.73 -3.46 14.40
N LEU A 196 -12.67 -2.68 14.24
CA LEU A 196 -11.55 -2.96 13.36
C LEU A 196 -10.33 -3.42 14.18
N SER A 197 -9.64 -4.46 13.74
CA SER A 197 -8.42 -4.95 14.40
C SER A 197 -7.33 -5.36 13.41
N PHE A 198 -6.10 -5.49 13.89
CA PHE A 198 -4.93 -5.76 13.05
C PHE A 198 -4.43 -7.19 13.21
N VAL A 199 -3.92 -7.75 12.11
CA VAL A 199 -3.45 -9.13 12.05
C VAL A 199 -1.94 -9.16 11.93
N ARG A 200 -1.34 -10.14 12.59
CA ARG A 200 0.10 -10.40 12.48
C ARG A 200 0.35 -11.53 11.48
N ASN A 201 1.41 -11.35 10.70
CA ASN A 201 1.86 -12.27 9.68
C ASN A 201 3.30 -12.70 9.91
N HIS A 202 3.59 -13.93 9.52
CA HIS A 202 4.93 -14.36 9.13
C HIS A 202 5.06 -14.12 7.62
N ILE A 203 6.08 -13.38 7.20
CA ILE A 203 6.27 -12.99 5.81
C ILE A 203 7.65 -13.49 5.39
N ILE A 204 7.71 -14.36 4.38
CA ILE A 204 8.96 -14.85 3.80
C ILE A 204 9.11 -14.21 2.44
N GLY A 205 10.15 -13.40 2.26
CA GLY A 205 10.42 -12.65 1.05
C GLY A 205 11.64 -13.16 0.30
N ALA A 206 11.62 -12.99 -1.02
CA ALA A 206 12.80 -13.11 -1.86
C ALA A 206 12.74 -12.03 -2.96
N ASP A 207 13.89 -11.43 -3.27
CA ASP A 207 14.03 -10.47 -4.36
C ASP A 207 15.29 -10.76 -5.20
N LEU A 208 15.23 -10.40 -6.49
CA LEU A 208 16.28 -10.58 -7.48
C LEU A 208 16.25 -9.41 -8.46
N ALA A 209 17.40 -8.81 -8.77
CA ALA A 209 17.53 -7.76 -9.76
C ALA A 209 18.86 -7.83 -10.50
N GLY A 210 18.84 -7.45 -11.77
CA GLY A 210 20.03 -7.43 -12.59
C GLY A 210 19.71 -7.06 -14.03
N SER A 211 20.52 -7.58 -14.96
CA SER A 211 20.31 -7.34 -16.38
C SER A 211 20.57 -8.61 -17.19
N ILE A 212 19.72 -8.83 -18.19
CA ILE A 212 19.89 -9.89 -19.19
C ILE A 212 20.16 -9.19 -20.52
N GLY A 213 21.43 -9.21 -20.95
CA GLY A 213 21.87 -8.39 -22.09
C GLY A 213 21.71 -6.90 -21.78
N SER A 214 20.89 -6.22 -22.56
CA SER A 214 20.59 -4.78 -22.42
C SER A 214 19.25 -4.49 -21.71
N VAL A 215 18.58 -5.52 -21.20
CA VAL A 215 17.27 -5.42 -20.54
C VAL A 215 17.48 -5.51 -19.03
N GLY A 216 17.02 -4.48 -18.30
CA GLY A 216 16.93 -4.52 -16.84
C GLY A 216 15.80 -5.46 -16.44
N VAL A 217 16.01 -6.33 -15.45
CA VAL A 217 15.00 -7.27 -14.98
C VAL A 217 14.98 -7.34 -13.46
N TRP A 218 13.80 -7.53 -12.91
CA TRP A 218 13.61 -7.76 -11.49
C TRP A 218 12.45 -8.71 -11.20
N ALA A 219 12.53 -9.36 -10.06
CA ALA A 219 11.46 -10.17 -9.51
C ALA A 219 11.47 -10.07 -7.99
N GLU A 220 10.29 -10.00 -7.39
CA GLU A 220 10.09 -10.18 -5.95
C GLU A 220 8.92 -11.10 -5.68
N ALA A 221 9.01 -11.86 -4.59
CA ALA A 221 7.92 -12.67 -4.10
C ALA A 221 7.90 -12.63 -2.56
N ALA A 222 6.70 -12.52 -1.98
CA ALA A 222 6.48 -12.56 -0.54
C ALA A 222 5.32 -13.50 -0.20
N LEU A 223 5.63 -14.54 0.59
CA LEU A 223 4.64 -15.47 1.12
C LEU A 223 4.17 -14.96 2.48
N PHE A 224 2.90 -14.58 2.56
CA PHE A 224 2.24 -14.11 3.79
C PHE A 224 1.53 -15.28 4.46
N ILE A 225 1.80 -15.47 5.74
CA ILE A 225 1.21 -16.53 6.57
C ILE A 225 0.58 -15.87 7.79
N PRO A 226 -0.75 -15.72 7.83
CA PRO A 226 -1.45 -15.17 9.00
C PRO A 226 -1.21 -16.01 10.25
N GLU A 227 -1.04 -15.36 11.40
CA GLU A 227 -0.85 -16.07 12.68
C GLU A 227 -2.11 -16.82 13.13
N HIS A 228 -3.29 -16.28 12.78
CA HIS A 228 -4.60 -16.83 13.08
C HIS A 228 -5.60 -16.49 11.98
N GLU A 229 -6.71 -17.24 11.95
CA GLU A 229 -7.88 -16.90 11.15
C GLU A 229 -8.58 -15.68 11.76
N VAL A 230 -9.09 -14.80 10.91
CA VAL A 230 -9.91 -13.66 11.33
C VAL A 230 -11.35 -13.95 11.00
N VAL A 231 -12.16 -13.97 12.05
CA VAL A 231 -13.61 -14.11 11.96
C VAL A 231 -14.22 -12.74 12.28
N MET A 232 -15.16 -12.34 11.44
CA MET A 232 -16.02 -11.19 11.64
C MET A 232 -17.37 -11.69 12.17
N THR A 233 -17.72 -11.25 13.38
CA THR A 233 -19.02 -11.54 13.98
C THR A 233 -19.98 -10.38 13.75
N THR A 234 -21.02 -10.61 12.95
CA THR A 234 -22.09 -9.64 12.71
C THR A 234 -23.25 -9.89 13.67
N ASP A 235 -23.60 -8.91 14.48
CA ASP A 235 -24.70 -8.95 15.45
C ASP A 235 -25.96 -8.28 14.87
N PHE A 236 -27.02 -9.08 14.73
CA PHE A 236 -28.34 -8.68 14.26
C PHE A 236 -29.37 -8.56 15.40
N SER A 237 -28.96 -8.73 16.66
CA SER A 237 -29.87 -8.79 17.81
C SER A 237 -30.75 -7.54 17.91
N ALA A 238 -30.19 -6.36 17.63
CA ALA A 238 -30.93 -5.09 17.68
C ALA A 238 -32.07 -5.04 16.64
N MET A 239 -31.91 -5.67 15.47
CA MET A 239 -32.97 -5.76 14.47
C MET A 239 -34.19 -6.55 14.93
N MET A 240 -34.01 -7.43 15.91
CA MET A 240 -35.07 -8.25 16.49
C MET A 240 -35.52 -7.79 17.87
N GLY A 241 -35.03 -6.63 18.35
CA GLY A 241 -35.32 -6.14 19.70
C GLY A 241 -34.77 -7.04 20.81
N LEU A 242 -33.71 -7.80 20.53
CA LEU A 242 -33.06 -8.72 21.47
C LEU A 242 -31.80 -8.08 22.08
N PRO A 243 -31.36 -8.55 23.26
CA PRO A 243 -30.09 -8.12 23.86
C PRO A 243 -28.89 -8.37 22.92
N PRO A 244 -27.85 -7.53 22.93
CA PRO A 244 -26.64 -7.75 22.11
C PRO A 244 -26.02 -9.14 22.29
N GLY A 245 -25.55 -9.72 21.19
CA GLY A 245 -24.95 -11.06 21.16
C GLY A 245 -25.94 -12.22 21.17
N THR A 246 -27.25 -11.97 21.08
CA THR A 246 -28.28 -13.03 21.03
C THR A 246 -28.35 -13.70 19.67
N VAL A 247 -28.27 -12.91 18.59
CA VAL A 247 -28.28 -13.40 17.22
C VAL A 247 -27.12 -12.82 16.45
N THR A 248 -26.12 -13.67 16.27
CA THR A 248 -24.88 -13.35 15.59
C THR A 248 -24.65 -14.28 14.40
N GLN A 249 -23.94 -13.77 13.40
CA GLN A 249 -23.47 -14.54 12.25
C GLN A 249 -21.98 -14.32 12.09
N ASP A 250 -21.23 -15.41 12.04
CA ASP A 250 -19.79 -15.37 11.81
C ASP A 250 -19.50 -15.50 10.30
N SER A 251 -18.52 -14.74 9.83
CA SER A 251 -17.94 -14.83 8.50
C SER A 251 -16.42 -14.79 8.59
N THR A 252 -15.75 -15.71 7.91
CA THR A 252 -14.28 -15.72 7.84
C THR A 252 -13.81 -14.68 6.84
N VAL A 253 -13.14 -13.63 7.31
CA VAL A 253 -12.61 -12.54 6.46
C VAL A 253 -11.14 -12.75 6.07
N LEU A 254 -10.41 -13.59 6.81
CA LEU A 254 -9.06 -14.04 6.44
C LEU A 254 -8.81 -15.44 6.99
N LYS A 255 -8.65 -16.42 6.10
CA LYS A 255 -8.26 -17.79 6.46
C LYS A 255 -6.82 -17.83 6.96
N LYS A 256 -6.51 -18.76 7.88
CA LYS A 256 -5.12 -19.06 8.28
C LYS A 256 -4.40 -19.91 7.22
N GLU A 257 -4.30 -19.38 6.01
CA GLU A 257 -3.68 -20.04 4.87
C GLU A 257 -2.60 -19.13 4.28
N PRO A 258 -1.44 -19.70 3.88
CA PRO A 258 -0.42 -18.94 3.16
C PRO A 258 -0.97 -18.39 1.84
N TYR A 259 -0.65 -17.15 1.52
CA TYR A 259 -0.93 -16.53 0.22
C TYR A 259 0.30 -15.79 -0.30
N LEU A 260 0.53 -15.87 -1.61
CA LEU A 260 1.73 -15.35 -2.27
C LEU A 260 1.41 -14.04 -2.98
N LYS A 261 2.19 -13.00 -2.73
CA LYS A 261 2.24 -11.81 -3.59
C LYS A 261 3.55 -11.79 -4.34
N PHE A 262 3.56 -11.37 -5.59
CA PHE A 262 4.80 -11.27 -6.35
C PHE A 262 4.72 -10.17 -7.39
N VAL A 263 5.88 -9.66 -7.79
CA VAL A 263 6.03 -8.75 -8.92
C VAL A 263 7.20 -9.23 -9.78
N ILE A 264 7.02 -9.18 -11.10
CA ILE A 264 8.08 -9.42 -12.06
C ILE A 264 8.05 -8.27 -13.05
N GLY A 265 9.21 -7.68 -13.32
CA GLY A 265 9.30 -6.54 -14.20
C GLY A 265 10.55 -6.56 -15.07
N ALA A 266 10.47 -5.74 -16.11
CA ALA A 266 11.58 -5.49 -17.00
C ALA A 266 11.52 -4.05 -17.51
N ASP A 267 12.70 -3.52 -17.81
CA ASP A 267 12.84 -2.24 -18.46
C ASP A 267 13.86 -2.27 -19.60
N TYR A 268 13.68 -1.34 -20.52
CA TYR A 268 14.58 -1.17 -21.64
C TYR A 268 14.70 0.30 -22.04
N THR A 269 15.93 0.75 -22.23
CA THR A 269 16.24 2.05 -22.83
C THR A 269 16.63 1.86 -24.30
N PHE A 270 15.83 2.41 -25.21
CA PHE A 270 16.07 2.35 -26.64
C PHE A 270 17.18 3.32 -27.07
N SER A 271 17.77 3.08 -28.23
CA SER A 271 18.85 3.92 -28.78
C SER A 271 18.44 5.35 -29.08
N ASP A 272 17.14 5.61 -29.25
CA ASP A 272 16.60 6.96 -29.44
C ASP A 272 16.35 7.71 -28.12
N GLY A 273 16.73 7.11 -26.98
CA GLY A 273 16.57 7.66 -25.64
C GLY A 273 15.16 7.50 -25.06
N SER A 274 14.26 6.79 -25.75
CA SER A 274 13.00 6.38 -25.15
C SER A 274 13.20 5.24 -24.16
N TYR A 275 12.32 5.15 -23.17
CA TYR A 275 12.38 4.18 -22.07
C TYR A 275 11.03 3.48 -21.96
N LEU A 276 11.04 2.16 -21.82
CA LEU A 276 9.86 1.34 -21.57
C LEU A 276 10.08 0.54 -20.29
N ASN A 277 9.12 0.62 -19.38
CA ASN A 277 8.98 -0.28 -18.27
C ASN A 277 7.70 -1.10 -18.38
N PHE A 278 7.76 -2.33 -17.90
CA PHE A 278 6.60 -3.19 -17.75
C PHE A 278 6.73 -3.97 -16.45
N GLN A 279 5.63 -4.10 -15.72
CA GLN A 279 5.55 -4.91 -14.51
C GLN A 279 4.26 -5.70 -14.48
N TYR A 280 4.37 -6.96 -14.06
CA TYR A 280 3.24 -7.79 -13.67
C TYR A 280 3.29 -8.01 -12.17
N LEU A 281 2.23 -7.63 -11.46
CA LEU A 281 2.05 -7.80 -10.03
C LEU A 281 0.83 -8.68 -9.77
N HIS A 282 0.98 -9.63 -8.86
CA HIS A 282 -0.10 -10.43 -8.30
C HIS A 282 -0.29 -10.07 -6.83
N GLY A 283 -1.46 -9.55 -6.48
CA GLY A 283 -1.81 -9.07 -5.15
C GLY A 283 -1.34 -7.65 -4.85
N PHE A 284 -2.27 -6.70 -4.77
CA PHE A 284 -1.97 -5.31 -4.40
C PHE A 284 -1.78 -5.14 -2.89
N VAL A 285 -1.36 -3.94 -2.46
CA VAL A 285 -1.01 -3.65 -1.05
C VAL A 285 -2.16 -3.93 -0.07
N HIS A 286 -3.41 -3.66 -0.47
CA HIS A 286 -4.61 -3.86 0.35
C HIS A 286 -5.27 -5.23 0.18
N GLU A 287 -4.75 -6.11 -0.67
CA GLU A 287 -5.37 -7.40 -0.96
C GLU A 287 -4.81 -8.47 -0.04
N ARG A 288 -5.68 -9.23 0.63
CA ARG A 288 -5.29 -10.14 1.72
C ARG A 288 -6.07 -11.44 1.59
N GLY A 289 -5.34 -12.57 1.63
CA GLY A 289 -5.91 -13.90 1.43
C GLY A 289 -5.96 -14.32 -0.04
N LYS A 290 -5.91 -15.63 -0.28
CA LYS A 290 -5.71 -16.23 -1.60
C LYS A 290 -6.81 -15.90 -2.62
N GLU A 291 -8.05 -15.75 -2.14
CA GLU A 291 -9.23 -15.52 -2.98
C GLU A 291 -9.44 -14.04 -3.35
N ALA A 292 -8.67 -13.13 -2.75
CA ALA A 292 -8.83 -11.69 -2.91
C ALA A 292 -7.69 -11.02 -3.71
N LEU A 293 -6.74 -11.81 -4.23
CA LEU A 293 -5.59 -11.27 -4.96
C LEU A 293 -5.95 -11.06 -6.43
N ASN A 294 -5.78 -9.85 -6.91
CA ASN A 294 -5.97 -9.49 -8.31
C ASN A 294 -4.63 -9.44 -9.05
N ASP A 295 -4.70 -9.44 -10.38
CA ASP A 295 -3.56 -9.35 -11.27
C ASP A 295 -3.46 -7.99 -11.93
N TYR A 296 -2.25 -7.42 -11.93
CA TYR A 296 -1.97 -6.04 -12.34
C TYR A 296 -0.87 -6.02 -13.39
N PHE A 297 -1.18 -5.50 -14.57
CA PHE A 297 -0.24 -5.29 -15.65
C PHE A 297 0.01 -3.79 -15.81
N MET A 298 1.19 -3.33 -15.42
CA MET A 298 1.57 -1.93 -15.45
C MET A 298 2.57 -1.68 -16.57
N VAL A 299 2.40 -0.58 -17.29
CA VAL A 299 3.29 -0.17 -18.38
C VAL A 299 3.55 1.32 -18.30
N GLY A 300 4.78 1.71 -18.63
CA GLY A 300 5.21 3.10 -18.73
C GLY A 300 6.17 3.24 -19.88
N TYR A 301 5.85 4.12 -20.82
CA TYR A 301 6.72 4.50 -21.93
C TYR A 301 7.00 5.99 -21.86
N GLU A 302 8.26 6.34 -21.82
CA GLU A 302 8.75 7.71 -21.76
C GLU A 302 9.61 8.03 -22.97
N LYS A 303 9.46 9.24 -23.51
CA LYS A 303 10.32 9.75 -24.57
C LYS A 303 10.84 11.13 -24.20
N LYS A 304 12.16 11.25 -24.12
CA LYS A 304 12.84 12.54 -23.91
C LYS A 304 13.02 13.26 -25.25
N LEU A 305 12.69 14.54 -25.27
CA LEU A 305 12.73 15.41 -26.45
C LEU A 305 13.51 16.69 -26.15
N PHE A 306 14.05 17.31 -27.19
CA PHE A 306 14.72 18.63 -27.12
C PHE A 306 15.84 18.69 -26.07
N ASN A 307 16.78 17.74 -26.11
CA ASN A 307 17.85 17.59 -25.12
C ASN A 307 17.31 17.51 -23.69
N GLU A 308 16.34 16.63 -23.49
CA GLU A 308 15.67 16.37 -22.21
C GLU A 308 14.87 17.54 -21.61
N LYS A 309 14.70 18.66 -22.32
CA LYS A 309 13.83 19.76 -21.85
C LYS A 309 12.38 19.33 -21.70
N ILE A 310 11.93 18.37 -22.50
CA ILE A 310 10.58 17.82 -22.44
C ILE A 310 10.67 16.30 -22.30
N THR A 311 9.93 15.74 -21.33
CA THR A 311 9.65 14.31 -21.25
C THR A 311 8.18 14.11 -21.58
N LEU A 312 7.91 13.35 -22.65
CA LEU A 312 6.57 12.94 -23.03
C LEU A 312 6.35 11.51 -22.55
N ILE A 313 5.25 11.29 -21.83
CA ILE A 313 4.82 9.98 -21.33
C ILE A 313 3.46 9.69 -21.99
N PRO A 314 3.44 9.24 -23.26
CA PRO A 314 2.19 9.05 -23.98
C PRO A 314 1.47 7.77 -23.54
N LEU A 315 2.17 6.84 -22.90
CA LEU A 315 1.59 5.62 -22.36
C LEU A 315 2.13 5.43 -20.94
N ALA A 316 1.24 5.57 -19.97
CA ALA A 316 1.47 5.11 -18.60
C ALA A 316 0.14 4.64 -18.06
N GLY A 317 0.13 3.59 -17.26
CA GLY A 317 -1.11 3.06 -16.72
C GLY A 317 -1.05 1.57 -16.45
N GLY A 318 -2.23 0.97 -16.32
CA GLY A 318 -2.31 -0.45 -16.11
C GLY A 318 -3.66 -1.06 -16.45
N PHE A 319 -3.63 -2.38 -16.61
CA PHE A 319 -4.79 -3.23 -16.77
C PHE A 319 -4.85 -4.18 -15.57
N ILE A 320 -6.00 -4.21 -14.92
CA ILE A 320 -6.25 -4.98 -13.70
C ILE A 320 -7.28 -6.04 -14.04
N VAL A 321 -6.99 -7.29 -13.69
CA VAL A 321 -7.91 -8.42 -13.82
C VAL A 321 -8.24 -8.94 -12.44
N SER A 322 -9.52 -8.99 -12.11
CA SER A 322 -9.99 -9.50 -10.81
C SER A 322 -10.54 -10.92 -10.87
N ASP A 323 -11.03 -11.33 -12.04
CA ASP A 323 -11.46 -12.70 -12.29
C ASP A 323 -11.04 -13.10 -13.71
N TRP A 324 -10.20 -14.13 -13.83
CA TRP A 324 -9.74 -14.64 -15.12
C TRP A 324 -10.80 -15.46 -15.84
N ASP A 325 -11.75 -16.04 -15.12
CA ASP A 325 -12.84 -16.83 -15.71
C ASP A 325 -13.91 -15.90 -16.32
N ASP A 326 -14.01 -14.65 -15.84
CA ASP A 326 -14.95 -13.63 -16.33
C ASP A 326 -14.34 -12.21 -16.43
N VAL A 327 -13.26 -12.09 -17.22
CA VAL A 327 -12.56 -10.81 -17.42
C VAL A 327 -13.48 -9.71 -17.98
N GLY A 328 -14.47 -10.07 -18.79
CA GLY A 328 -15.36 -9.11 -19.49
C GLY A 328 -16.20 -8.24 -18.55
N ASP A 329 -16.46 -8.72 -17.33
CA ASP A 329 -17.19 -8.02 -16.28
C ASP A 329 -16.34 -7.74 -15.03
N ASN A 330 -15.08 -8.19 -14.97
CA ASN A 330 -14.18 -8.05 -13.82
C ASN A 330 -12.78 -7.51 -14.19
N TYR A 331 -12.74 -6.24 -14.63
CA TYR A 331 -11.50 -5.58 -15.01
C TYR A 331 -11.47 -4.09 -14.64
N ALA A 332 -10.26 -3.52 -14.55
CA ALA A 332 -10.08 -2.08 -14.54
C ALA A 332 -8.93 -1.62 -15.44
N LEU A 333 -9.02 -0.40 -15.92
CA LEU A 333 -8.06 0.28 -16.77
C LEU A 333 -7.69 1.61 -16.13
N ILE A 334 -6.39 1.87 -16.05
CA ILE A 334 -5.82 3.14 -15.67
C ILE A 334 -5.03 3.62 -16.88
N TYR A 335 -5.29 4.84 -17.33
CA TYR A 335 -4.48 5.50 -18.36
C TYR A 335 -4.09 6.89 -17.89
N ALA A 336 -2.79 7.10 -17.78
CA ALA A 336 -2.18 8.23 -17.07
C ALA A 336 -1.15 9.00 -17.94
N PRO A 337 -1.50 9.51 -19.13
CA PRO A 337 -0.54 10.22 -19.97
C PRO A 337 -0.06 11.51 -19.29
N GLN A 338 1.21 11.84 -19.49
CA GLN A 338 1.85 13.00 -18.87
C GLN A 338 2.81 13.71 -19.82
N LEU A 339 2.86 15.03 -19.69
CA LEU A 339 3.87 15.89 -20.30
C LEU A 339 4.63 16.60 -19.18
N LYS A 340 5.96 16.45 -19.18
CA LYS A 340 6.84 17.09 -18.20
C LYS A 340 7.79 18.05 -18.90
N TYR A 341 7.88 19.27 -18.39
CA TYR A 341 8.79 20.31 -18.85
C TYR A 341 9.82 20.59 -17.75
N HIS A 342 11.09 20.37 -18.07
CA HIS A 342 12.21 20.62 -17.16
C HIS A 342 12.67 22.07 -17.37
N VAL A 343 12.25 22.94 -16.46
CA VAL A 343 12.53 24.39 -16.50
C VAL A 343 14.02 24.62 -16.22
N THR A 344 14.55 23.89 -15.24
CA THR A 344 15.97 23.79 -14.89
C THR A 344 16.26 22.35 -14.46
N ASP A 345 17.53 22.02 -14.22
CA ASP A 345 17.92 20.71 -13.69
C ASP A 345 17.26 20.40 -12.32
N ASN A 346 16.88 21.45 -11.58
CA ASN A 346 16.28 21.35 -10.26
C ASN A 346 14.77 21.59 -10.25
N ALA A 347 14.17 22.05 -11.34
CA ALA A 347 12.76 22.45 -11.40
C ALA A 347 12.04 21.85 -12.60
N ALA A 348 10.95 21.14 -12.35
CA ALA A 348 10.12 20.55 -13.39
C ALA A 348 8.63 20.82 -13.16
N LEU A 349 7.93 21.14 -14.24
CA LEU A 349 6.48 21.21 -14.31
C LEU A 349 5.95 19.95 -14.98
N ALA A 350 4.84 19.39 -14.51
CA ALA A 350 4.17 18.31 -15.22
C ALA A 350 2.68 18.57 -15.31
N LEU A 351 2.12 18.29 -16.48
CA LEU A 351 0.69 18.24 -16.75
C LEU A 351 0.35 16.80 -17.10
N GLY A 352 -0.65 16.23 -16.43
CA GLY A 352 -1.08 14.86 -16.65
C GLY A 352 -2.59 14.72 -16.57
N VAL A 353 -3.08 13.59 -17.03
CA VAL A 353 -4.48 13.18 -16.91
C VAL A 353 -4.49 11.78 -16.33
N TYR A 354 -5.42 11.48 -15.43
CA TYR A 354 -5.75 10.12 -15.03
C TYR A 354 -7.15 9.79 -15.53
N LEU A 355 -7.25 8.77 -16.35
CA LEU A 355 -8.50 8.20 -16.82
C LEU A 355 -8.66 6.80 -16.23
N PHE A 356 -9.82 6.54 -15.64
CA PHE A 356 -10.19 5.26 -15.06
C PHE A 356 -11.42 4.72 -15.79
N ASP A 357 -11.38 3.44 -16.11
CA ASP A 357 -12.55 2.70 -16.58
C ASP A 357 -12.49 1.27 -16.03
N GLY A 358 -13.61 0.56 -16.07
CA GLY A 358 -13.69 -0.79 -15.55
C GLY A 358 -15.10 -1.23 -15.19
N LYS A 359 -15.17 -2.49 -14.73
CA LYS A 359 -16.35 -3.18 -14.24
C LYS A 359 -15.96 -4.11 -13.08
N GLY A 360 -16.96 -4.54 -12.32
CA GLY A 360 -16.78 -5.43 -11.18
C GLY A 360 -16.35 -4.68 -9.92
N GLN A 361 -16.07 -5.44 -8.86
CA GLN A 361 -15.69 -4.91 -7.56
C GLN A 361 -14.16 -4.96 -7.39
N ASN A 362 -13.46 -3.92 -7.85
CA ASN A 362 -12.05 -3.72 -7.52
C ASN A 362 -11.75 -2.25 -7.25
N ALA A 363 -10.67 -1.98 -6.51
CA ALA A 363 -10.32 -0.63 -6.05
C ALA A 363 -10.26 0.40 -7.18
N PHE A 364 -9.83 0.00 -8.38
CA PHE A 364 -9.63 0.88 -9.53
C PHE A 364 -10.89 1.04 -10.39
N ALA A 365 -11.76 0.04 -10.48
CA ALA A 365 -13.06 0.17 -11.13
C ALA A 365 -13.96 1.18 -10.40
N ASN A 366 -13.83 1.27 -9.06
CA ASN A 366 -14.49 2.28 -8.24
C ASN A 366 -14.04 3.71 -8.55
N LEU A 367 -12.91 3.89 -9.27
CA LEU A 367 -12.39 5.20 -9.66
C LEU A 367 -12.95 5.71 -11.00
N LYS A 368 -13.80 4.96 -11.71
CA LYS A 368 -14.35 5.34 -13.03
C LYS A 368 -15.01 6.72 -13.08
N GLY A 369 -15.57 7.19 -11.96
CA GLY A 369 -16.17 8.53 -11.83
C GLY A 369 -15.18 9.66 -11.53
N TYR A 370 -13.89 9.36 -11.35
CA TYR A 370 -12.89 10.27 -10.80
C TYR A 370 -11.77 10.64 -11.79
N ASN A 371 -12.10 10.68 -13.09
CA ASN A 371 -11.19 11.19 -14.11
C ASN A 371 -10.72 12.59 -13.74
N MET A 372 -9.41 12.83 -13.78
CA MET A 372 -8.83 14.06 -13.28
C MET A 372 -7.66 14.55 -14.14
N MET A 373 -7.48 15.87 -14.14
CA MET A 373 -6.29 16.52 -14.67
C MET A 373 -5.38 16.92 -13.49
N THR A 374 -4.09 16.67 -13.62
CA THR A 374 -3.10 16.97 -12.59
C THR A 374 -2.09 17.96 -13.11
N PHE A 375 -1.77 18.95 -12.28
CA PHE A 375 -0.63 19.84 -12.48
C PHE A 375 0.30 19.71 -11.29
N SER A 376 1.60 19.53 -11.54
CA SER A 376 2.60 19.40 -10.48
C SER A 376 3.82 20.26 -10.78
N LEU A 377 4.40 20.83 -9.71
CA LEU A 377 5.71 21.48 -9.71
C LEU A 377 6.60 20.68 -8.76
N ARG A 378 7.74 20.22 -9.25
CA ARG A 378 8.79 19.59 -8.45
C ARG A 378 10.00 20.51 -8.41
N TYR A 379 10.52 20.75 -7.22
CA TYR A 379 11.77 21.47 -6.99
C TYR A 379 12.67 20.68 -6.03
N ASN A 380 13.91 20.42 -6.43
CA ASN A 380 14.93 19.76 -5.60
C ASN A 380 15.94 20.80 -5.13
N PHE A 381 16.19 20.88 -3.82
CA PHE A 381 17.11 21.83 -3.19
C PHE A 381 18.34 21.16 -2.59
#